data_AF-A0A7C4K6G8-F1
#
_entry.id   AF-A0A7C4K6G8-F1
#
_cell.length_a   1.000
_cell.length_b   1.000
_cell.length_c   1.000
_cell.angle_alpha   90.00
_cell.angle_beta   90.00
_cell.angle_gamma   90.00
#
_symmetry.space_group_name_H-M   'P 1'
#
loop_
_entity.id
_entity.type
_entity.pdbx_description
1 polymer ?
#
loop_
_entity_poly.entity_id
_entity_poly.type
_entity_poly.pdbx_seq_one_letter_code
_entity_poly.pdbx_strand_id
1 'polypeptide(L)'
;MKKTILLLISLLILSCSNTNNTTPKRTLVIISDFQVSSDLIVKIYGAVLTKYPDIEIQFFPAATFDIKEAAYNLEVAVRNFPPNSFFVCIVEPGAIGKKMIFRTDDNKEILVPDNGLASRIIKYFSTHDFYYVDNPNIFDGKQYNELSFEEYYTKAVLAMISDVPLKNLGSPVDNPLIYQIQEPVNENGVIKGEILFTDNFGNCVTNINSDIANNLKPGDLLKIVANDKITFFSTLGISYGSVPLYENVSFFNSSKRLEIATNYADISQRYGISAGTKLKITKTNVKIGILLYNQSSIVFDIITTMKTRLQELGFIESQNTIYNIKNANGDKASLKNLIDEMLDEGIDIIVPISTPASQSAVQFVPDSIPIVFTYVTDPQSAGILNIRKSVSGLSDATNFSDYMNFVTELFPSINIIGTIYNNTESNSIYAQQQLKSQADLKGIELIQEPITNKDGINIAYNNLKSKDIKVILIVADNTMSNEMQTLSALAIQDKIAIVGDSYQHAKDGALASISVDYDALARGTGDFVASVIRGINPDLQKVRTFSTNIVAINNQTANNLNFTFPLTILKRAKYIFP
;
A
#
# COMPACT_ATOMS: atom_id res chain seq x y z
N MET A 1 -46.55 -52.27 -33.94
CA MET A 1 -45.57 -51.19 -33.64
C MET A 1 -46.19 -49.81 -33.45
N LYS A 2 -47.10 -49.31 -34.32
CA LYS A 2 -47.66 -47.94 -34.16
C LYS A 2 -48.57 -47.72 -32.93
N LYS A 3 -49.31 -48.73 -32.45
CA LYS A 3 -50.17 -48.60 -31.24
C LYS A 3 -49.40 -48.66 -29.90
N THR A 4 -48.28 -49.40 -29.85
CA THR A 4 -47.42 -49.48 -28.65
C THR A 4 -46.59 -48.22 -28.44
N ILE A 5 -46.19 -47.56 -29.54
CA ILE A 5 -45.47 -46.28 -29.50
C ILE A 5 -46.39 -45.13 -29.06
N LEU A 6 -47.67 -45.14 -29.45
CA LEU A 6 -48.62 -44.10 -29.02
C LEU A 6 -48.94 -44.20 -27.51
N LEU A 7 -49.00 -45.42 -26.95
CA LEU A 7 -49.25 -45.64 -25.52
C LEU A 7 -48.04 -45.24 -24.65
N LEU A 8 -46.81 -45.48 -25.13
CA LEU A 8 -45.58 -45.02 -24.46
C LEU A 8 -45.43 -43.50 -24.52
N ILE A 9 -45.83 -42.85 -25.61
CA ILE A 9 -45.81 -41.37 -25.71
C ILE A 9 -46.88 -40.76 -24.80
N SER A 10 -48.07 -41.36 -24.65
CA SER A 10 -49.07 -40.89 -23.68
C SER A 10 -48.63 -41.09 -22.22
N LEU A 11 -47.94 -42.19 -21.89
CA LEU A 11 -47.39 -42.38 -20.54
C LEU A 11 -46.18 -41.48 -20.24
N LEU A 12 -45.33 -41.15 -21.23
CA LEU A 12 -44.23 -40.20 -21.05
C LEU A 12 -44.70 -38.75 -20.92
N ILE A 13 -45.81 -38.37 -21.57
CA ILE A 13 -46.39 -37.01 -21.42
C ILE A 13 -47.08 -36.85 -20.07
N LEU A 14 -47.62 -37.93 -19.47
CA LEU A 14 -48.17 -37.94 -18.12
C LEU A 14 -47.10 -38.04 -17.01
N SER A 15 -45.88 -38.51 -17.30
CA SER A 15 -44.78 -38.53 -16.32
C SER A 15 -43.84 -37.32 -16.38
N CYS A 16 -43.98 -36.44 -17.38
CA CYS A 16 -43.21 -35.20 -17.51
C CYS A 16 -44.04 -33.92 -17.24
N SER A 17 -45.25 -34.05 -16.70
CA SER A 17 -46.06 -32.94 -16.18
C SER A 17 -46.06 -32.85 -14.65
N ASN A 18 -45.00 -33.35 -14.00
CA ASN A 18 -44.60 -32.90 -12.67
C ASN A 18 -43.43 -31.92 -12.83
N THR A 19 -43.64 -30.85 -13.60
CA THR A 19 -43.03 -29.59 -13.20
C THR A 19 -43.64 -29.32 -11.83
N ASN A 20 -42.85 -29.50 -10.78
CA ASN A 20 -43.12 -28.82 -9.53
C ASN A 20 -43.28 -27.34 -9.90
N ASN A 21 -44.52 -26.90 -10.10
CA ASN A 21 -44.91 -25.52 -9.89
C ASN A 21 -44.73 -25.31 -8.38
N THR A 22 -43.48 -25.24 -7.93
CA THR A 22 -43.17 -24.57 -6.70
C THR A 22 -43.57 -23.13 -6.97
N THR A 23 -44.77 -22.76 -6.54
CA THR A 23 -45.10 -21.36 -6.30
C THR A 23 -43.87 -20.75 -5.64
N PRO A 24 -43.30 -19.65 -6.20
CA PRO A 24 -42.08 -19.08 -5.64
C PRO A 24 -42.31 -18.88 -4.13
N LYS A 25 -41.45 -19.51 -3.34
CA LYS A 25 -41.58 -19.57 -1.89
C LYS A 25 -41.63 -18.13 -1.39
N ARG A 26 -42.69 -17.75 -0.68
CA ARG A 26 -42.83 -16.39 -0.12
C ARG A 26 -41.73 -16.21 0.92
N THR A 27 -40.84 -15.24 0.70
CA THR A 27 -39.70 -15.00 1.59
C THR A 27 -39.90 -13.71 2.36
N LEU A 28 -39.78 -13.78 3.68
CA LEU A 28 -39.67 -12.64 4.58
C LEU A 28 -38.20 -12.39 4.92
N VAL A 29 -37.66 -11.28 4.44
CA VAL A 29 -36.31 -10.84 4.72
C VAL A 29 -36.35 -9.82 5.85
N ILE A 30 -35.66 -10.12 6.95
CA ILE A 30 -35.54 -9.23 8.11
C ILE A 30 -34.10 -8.72 8.16
N ILE A 31 -33.94 -7.40 8.13
CA ILE A 31 -32.66 -6.71 8.32
C ILE A 31 -32.76 -5.92 9.62
N SER A 32 -31.88 -6.15 10.59
CA SER A 32 -31.99 -5.47 11.88
C SER A 32 -30.69 -5.40 12.66
N ASP A 33 -30.54 -4.36 13.48
CA ASP A 33 -29.49 -4.28 14.49
C ASP A 33 -29.79 -5.05 15.78
N PHE A 34 -30.99 -5.61 15.92
CA PHE A 34 -31.31 -6.59 16.95
C PHE A 34 -30.73 -7.97 16.62
N GLN A 35 -30.31 -8.72 17.64
CA GLN A 35 -29.87 -10.10 17.45
C GLN A 35 -31.05 -11.03 17.11
N VAL A 36 -30.79 -12.10 16.37
CA VAL A 36 -31.81 -13.12 16.02
C VAL A 36 -32.46 -13.76 17.25
N SER A 37 -31.74 -13.81 18.37
CA SER A 37 -32.19 -14.31 19.67
C SER A 37 -32.96 -13.29 20.51
N SER A 38 -33.16 -12.06 20.03
CA SER A 38 -33.90 -11.03 20.75
C SER A 38 -35.39 -11.34 20.83
N ASP A 39 -36.05 -10.89 21.90
CA ASP A 39 -37.49 -11.07 22.11
C ASP A 39 -38.33 -10.62 20.91
N LEU A 40 -37.95 -9.51 20.27
CA LEU A 40 -38.57 -8.98 19.07
C LEU A 40 -38.52 -10.00 17.91
N ILE A 41 -37.32 -10.44 17.54
CA ILE A 41 -37.12 -11.31 16.39
C ILE A 41 -37.76 -12.68 16.66
N VAL A 42 -37.63 -13.22 17.88
CA VAL A 42 -38.26 -14.48 18.28
C VAL A 42 -39.79 -14.40 18.20
N LYS A 43 -40.40 -13.29 18.64
CA LYS A 43 -41.86 -13.07 18.53
C LYS A 43 -42.32 -12.99 17.09
N ILE A 44 -41.60 -12.28 16.22
CA ILE A 44 -41.90 -12.23 14.78
C ILE A 44 -41.82 -13.63 14.16
N TYR A 45 -40.73 -14.37 14.40
CA TYR A 45 -40.56 -15.74 13.90
C TYR A 45 -41.70 -16.65 14.35
N GLY A 46 -41.98 -16.68 15.65
CA GLY A 46 -43.05 -17.50 16.21
C GLY A 46 -44.42 -17.17 15.62
N ALA A 47 -44.75 -15.88 15.51
CA ALA A 47 -46.03 -15.43 14.96
C ALA A 47 -46.19 -15.78 13.47
N VAL A 48 -45.16 -15.50 12.66
CA VAL A 48 -45.18 -15.77 11.21
C VAL A 48 -45.25 -17.26 10.95
N LEU A 49 -44.38 -18.08 11.54
CA LEU A 49 -44.34 -19.52 11.29
C LEU A 49 -45.59 -20.24 11.83
N THR A 50 -46.24 -19.72 12.88
CA THR A 50 -47.51 -20.27 13.38
C THR A 50 -48.66 -20.03 12.40
N LYS A 51 -48.75 -18.83 11.81
CA LYS A 51 -49.88 -18.43 10.96
C LYS A 51 -49.65 -18.73 9.48
N TYR A 52 -48.40 -18.69 9.03
CA TYR A 52 -47.97 -18.85 7.64
C TYR A 52 -46.74 -19.79 7.59
N PRO A 53 -46.92 -21.10 7.84
CA PRO A 53 -45.81 -22.06 7.94
C PRO A 53 -45.02 -22.22 6.63
N ASP A 54 -45.58 -21.80 5.49
CA ASP A 54 -44.95 -21.89 4.17
C ASP A 54 -44.05 -20.68 3.84
N ILE A 55 -44.01 -19.64 4.69
CA ILE A 55 -43.12 -18.49 4.51
C ILE A 55 -41.72 -18.84 5.01
N GLU A 56 -40.73 -18.60 4.16
CA GLU A 56 -39.33 -18.69 4.54
C GLU A 56 -38.87 -17.37 5.17
N ILE A 57 -38.23 -17.43 6.33
CA ILE A 57 -37.69 -16.24 7.00
C ILE A 57 -36.17 -16.24 6.86
N GLN A 58 -35.63 -15.14 6.37
CA GLN A 58 -34.20 -14.89 6.25
C GLN A 58 -33.83 -13.68 7.11
N PHE A 59 -32.79 -13.80 7.93
CA PHE A 59 -32.35 -12.74 8.83
C PHE A 59 -30.92 -12.28 8.49
N PHE A 60 -30.74 -10.97 8.34
CA PHE A 60 -29.45 -10.33 8.11
C PHE A 60 -29.18 -9.27 9.20
N PRO A 61 -28.09 -9.38 9.96
CA PRO A 61 -27.75 -8.37 10.95
C PRO A 61 -27.31 -7.06 10.28
N ALA A 62 -27.59 -5.94 10.93
CA ALA A 62 -27.05 -4.62 10.61
C ALA A 62 -26.25 -4.07 11.81
N ALA A 63 -25.32 -3.16 11.56
CA ALA A 63 -24.63 -2.45 12.63
C ALA A 63 -25.58 -1.64 13.53
N THR A 64 -25.26 -1.62 14.83
CA THR A 64 -26.07 -0.95 15.86
C THR A 64 -26.29 0.51 15.54
N PHE A 65 -27.56 0.93 15.45
CA PHE A 65 -27.98 2.30 15.15
C PHE A 65 -27.54 2.86 13.78
N ASP A 66 -26.96 2.04 12.88
CA ASP A 66 -26.45 2.51 11.59
C ASP A 66 -27.51 2.44 10.48
N ILE A 67 -28.24 3.54 10.32
CA ILE A 67 -29.28 3.68 9.29
C ILE A 67 -28.67 3.58 7.87
N LYS A 68 -27.43 4.04 7.65
CA LYS A 68 -26.83 4.08 6.31
C LYS A 68 -26.41 2.69 5.85
N GLU A 69 -25.79 1.93 6.74
CA GLU A 69 -25.47 0.52 6.49
C GLU A 69 -26.75 -0.29 6.25
N ALA A 70 -27.76 -0.12 7.10
CA ALA A 70 -29.04 -0.82 6.95
C ALA A 70 -29.73 -0.48 5.62
N ALA A 71 -29.71 0.79 5.19
CA ALA A 71 -30.22 1.22 3.91
C ALA A 71 -29.45 0.60 2.72
N TYR A 72 -28.13 0.45 2.83
CA TYR A 72 -27.31 -0.24 1.83
C TYR A 72 -27.65 -1.73 1.77
N ASN A 73 -27.72 -2.40 2.92
CA ASN A 73 -28.08 -3.83 3.00
C ASN A 73 -29.49 -4.08 2.45
N LEU A 74 -30.43 -3.18 2.71
CA LEU A 74 -31.79 -3.25 2.14
C LEU A 74 -31.78 -3.10 0.61
N GLU A 75 -31.00 -2.17 0.03
CA GLU A 75 -30.84 -2.07 -1.43
C GLU A 75 -30.30 -3.37 -2.02
N VAL A 76 -29.26 -3.93 -1.42
CA VAL A 76 -28.65 -5.19 -1.88
C VAL A 76 -29.67 -6.32 -1.82
N ALA A 77 -30.44 -6.42 -0.73
CA ALA A 77 -31.47 -7.44 -0.57
C ALA A 77 -32.59 -7.28 -1.62
N VAL A 78 -33.17 -6.08 -1.75
CA VAL A 78 -34.28 -5.82 -2.69
C VAL A 78 -33.88 -6.10 -4.15
N ARG A 79 -32.62 -5.85 -4.52
CA ARG A 79 -32.09 -6.12 -5.87
C ARG A 79 -31.96 -7.61 -6.18
N ASN A 80 -31.66 -8.45 -5.17
CA ASN A 80 -31.26 -9.85 -5.40
C ASN A 80 -32.31 -10.89 -4.99
N PHE A 81 -33.21 -10.55 -4.07
CA PHE A 81 -34.31 -11.44 -3.70
C PHE A 81 -35.40 -11.45 -4.79
N PRO A 82 -36.16 -12.56 -4.92
CA PRO A 82 -37.14 -12.72 -5.98
C PRO A 82 -38.34 -11.75 -5.83
N PRO A 83 -39.08 -11.46 -6.93
CA PRO A 83 -40.37 -10.77 -6.87
C PRO A 83 -41.32 -11.39 -5.84
N ASN A 84 -42.24 -10.60 -5.27
CA ASN A 84 -43.17 -11.01 -4.20
C ASN A 84 -42.53 -11.33 -2.83
N SER A 85 -41.27 -10.91 -2.60
CA SER A 85 -40.65 -11.01 -1.28
C SER A 85 -41.07 -9.85 -0.37
N PHE A 86 -41.07 -10.09 0.95
CA PHE A 86 -41.37 -9.11 1.99
C PHE A 86 -40.06 -8.69 2.65
N PHE A 87 -39.84 -7.40 2.87
CA PHE A 87 -38.65 -6.86 3.52
C PHE A 87 -39.04 -6.06 4.74
N VAL A 88 -38.45 -6.38 5.88
CA VAL A 88 -38.65 -5.66 7.13
C VAL A 88 -37.29 -5.19 7.60
N CYS A 89 -37.05 -3.88 7.59
CA CYS A 89 -35.79 -3.32 8.09
C CYS A 89 -36.03 -2.57 9.40
N ILE A 90 -35.41 -3.04 10.48
CA ILE A 90 -35.61 -2.54 11.85
C ILE A 90 -34.28 -2.01 12.36
N VAL A 91 -34.02 -0.73 12.08
CA VAL A 91 -32.91 0.06 12.64
C VAL A 91 -33.44 1.46 12.94
N GLU A 92 -33.70 1.74 14.22
CA GLU A 92 -34.40 2.94 14.66
C GLU A 92 -33.78 3.50 15.96
N PRO A 93 -32.69 4.29 15.86
CA PRO A 93 -32.12 4.96 17.02
C PRO A 93 -33.05 6.08 17.52
N GLY A 94 -33.56 5.94 18.75
CA GLY A 94 -34.34 6.98 19.42
C GLY A 94 -35.78 6.58 19.76
N ALA A 95 -36.69 7.56 19.80
CA ALA A 95 -38.10 7.32 20.10
C ALA A 95 -38.83 6.62 18.94
N ILE A 96 -39.91 5.89 19.26
CA ILE A 96 -40.76 5.19 18.28
C ILE A 96 -41.37 6.20 17.30
N GLY A 97 -40.77 6.32 16.12
CA GLY A 97 -41.28 7.08 14.98
C GLY A 97 -42.36 6.31 14.22
N LYS A 98 -42.93 6.93 13.18
CA LYS A 98 -43.88 6.23 12.30
C LYS A 98 -43.14 5.23 11.41
N LYS A 99 -43.79 4.11 11.08
CA LYS A 99 -43.26 3.11 10.14
C LYS A 99 -44.12 3.12 8.90
N MET A 100 -43.45 3.11 7.76
CA MET A 100 -44.10 3.08 6.46
C MET A 100 -43.94 1.72 5.82
N ILE A 101 -44.97 1.35 5.07
CA ILE A 101 -44.97 0.24 4.14
C ILE A 101 -45.23 0.76 2.73
N PHE A 102 -44.50 0.20 1.77
CA PHE A 102 -44.65 0.54 0.35
C PHE A 102 -44.22 -0.64 -0.52
N ARG A 103 -44.41 -0.50 -1.84
CA ARG A 103 -44.20 -1.59 -2.79
C ARG A 103 -43.35 -1.15 -3.98
N THR A 104 -42.56 -2.06 -4.54
CA THR A 104 -41.88 -1.92 -5.84
C THR A 104 -42.73 -2.49 -6.99
N ASP A 105 -42.45 -2.08 -8.24
CA ASP A 105 -43.20 -2.58 -9.42
C ASP A 105 -43.17 -4.12 -9.58
N ASP A 106 -42.14 -4.80 -9.07
CA ASP A 106 -42.04 -6.26 -9.04
C ASP A 106 -42.65 -6.90 -7.77
N ASN A 107 -43.59 -6.17 -7.15
CA ASN A 107 -44.42 -6.60 -6.02
C ASN A 107 -43.62 -6.98 -4.77
N LYS A 108 -42.45 -6.38 -4.54
CA LYS A 108 -41.76 -6.51 -3.26
C LYS A 108 -42.34 -5.49 -2.28
N GLU A 109 -42.75 -5.96 -1.12
CA GLU A 109 -43.29 -5.09 -0.07
C GLU A 109 -42.22 -4.80 0.97
N ILE A 110 -42.14 -3.56 1.43
CA ILE A 110 -41.03 -3.07 2.24
C ILE A 110 -41.59 -2.29 3.43
N LEU A 111 -41.35 -2.78 4.65
CA LEU A 111 -41.72 -2.18 5.93
C LEU A 111 -40.48 -1.64 6.64
N VAL A 112 -40.46 -0.33 6.90
CA VAL A 112 -39.29 0.36 7.48
C VAL A 112 -39.72 1.55 8.36
N PRO A 113 -38.90 1.97 9.34
CA PRO A 113 -39.10 3.24 10.02
C PRO A 113 -38.93 4.41 9.04
N ASP A 114 -39.73 5.46 9.21
CA ASP A 114 -39.63 6.69 8.43
C ASP A 114 -38.54 7.62 9.00
N ASN A 115 -37.30 7.14 8.95
CA ASN A 115 -36.11 7.80 9.50
C ASN A 115 -35.03 8.05 8.45
N GLY A 116 -35.37 7.98 7.15
CA GLY A 116 -34.41 8.04 6.05
C GLY A 116 -33.92 6.69 5.52
N LEU A 117 -34.23 5.57 6.17
CA LEU A 117 -33.76 4.24 5.77
C LEU A 117 -34.20 3.84 4.34
N ALA A 118 -35.40 4.23 3.92
CA ALA A 118 -35.90 3.93 2.57
C ALA A 118 -35.29 4.78 1.45
N SER A 119 -34.45 5.79 1.77
CA SER A 119 -33.99 6.77 0.78
C SER A 119 -33.41 6.13 -0.48
N ARG A 120 -32.63 5.04 -0.31
CA ARG A 120 -31.98 4.33 -1.42
C ARG A 120 -32.97 3.53 -2.25
N ILE A 121 -33.98 2.92 -1.62
CA ILE A 121 -35.00 2.18 -2.34
C ILE A 121 -35.85 3.12 -3.19
N ILE A 122 -36.34 4.20 -2.59
CA ILE A 122 -37.19 5.19 -3.27
C ILE A 122 -36.44 5.87 -4.43
N LYS A 123 -35.12 6.06 -4.29
CA LYS A 123 -34.25 6.63 -5.32
C LYS A 123 -34.02 5.68 -6.51
N TYR A 124 -33.73 4.41 -6.24
CA TYR A 124 -33.20 3.48 -7.27
C TYR A 124 -34.22 2.48 -7.81
N PHE A 125 -35.40 2.42 -7.23
CA PHE A 125 -36.48 1.52 -7.67
C PHE A 125 -37.76 2.33 -7.90
N SER A 126 -38.53 1.94 -8.92
CA SER A 126 -39.91 2.39 -9.05
C SER A 126 -40.70 1.89 -7.86
N THR A 127 -41.26 2.82 -7.09
CA THR A 127 -41.98 2.54 -5.84
C THR A 127 -43.33 3.25 -5.82
N HIS A 128 -44.33 2.61 -5.23
CA HIS A 128 -45.70 3.10 -5.13
C HIS A 128 -46.40 2.56 -3.87
N ASP A 129 -47.66 2.96 -3.66
CA ASP A 129 -48.52 2.53 -2.54
C ASP A 129 -47.93 2.77 -1.14
N PHE A 130 -47.56 4.02 -0.83
CA PHE A 130 -47.00 4.36 0.47
C PHE A 130 -48.08 4.59 1.54
N TYR A 131 -48.01 3.83 2.63
CA TYR A 131 -48.91 3.96 3.79
C TYR A 131 -48.15 3.83 5.10
N TYR A 132 -48.53 4.61 6.11
CA TYR A 132 -48.13 4.35 7.48
C TYR A 132 -48.87 3.11 8.00
N VAL A 133 -48.20 2.33 8.85
CA VAL A 133 -48.82 1.18 9.51
C VAL A 133 -49.37 1.63 10.86
N ASP A 134 -50.50 2.34 10.83
CA ASP A 134 -51.11 3.02 11.98
C ASP A 134 -52.61 2.75 12.16
N ASN A 135 -53.21 1.82 11.40
CA ASN A 135 -54.63 1.47 11.54
C ASN A 135 -54.90 0.68 12.84
N PRO A 136 -55.74 1.15 13.78
CA PRO A 136 -56.04 0.42 15.01
C PRO A 136 -56.64 -0.98 14.79
N ASN A 137 -57.28 -1.24 13.64
CA ASN A 137 -57.89 -2.54 13.35
C ASN A 137 -56.86 -3.68 13.22
N ILE A 138 -55.61 -3.39 12.84
CA ILE A 138 -54.53 -4.39 12.86
C ILE A 138 -53.88 -4.54 14.25
N PHE A 139 -54.27 -3.68 15.19
CA PHE A 139 -53.72 -3.56 16.54
C PHE A 139 -54.76 -3.83 17.65
N ASP A 140 -55.77 -4.64 17.37
CA ASP A 140 -56.86 -4.98 18.30
C ASP A 140 -57.57 -3.75 18.90
N GLY A 141 -57.68 -2.67 18.10
CA GLY A 141 -58.30 -1.41 18.50
C GLY A 141 -57.39 -0.43 19.24
N LYS A 142 -56.13 -0.81 19.53
CA LYS A 142 -55.14 0.09 20.16
C LYS A 142 -54.52 1.04 19.14
N GLN A 143 -54.12 2.21 19.61
CA GLN A 143 -53.28 3.12 18.81
C GLN A 143 -51.85 2.60 18.75
N TYR A 144 -51.12 2.91 17.67
CA TYR A 144 -49.76 2.39 17.48
C TYR A 144 -48.78 2.81 18.59
N ASN A 145 -49.02 3.96 19.24
CA ASN A 145 -48.22 4.50 20.34
C ASN A 145 -48.58 3.90 21.72
N GLU A 146 -49.60 3.06 21.80
CA GLU A 146 -50.00 2.32 23.01
C GLU A 146 -49.38 0.91 23.05
N LEU A 147 -48.75 0.48 21.96
CA LEU A 147 -48.17 -0.85 21.80
C LEU A 147 -46.72 -0.88 22.29
N SER A 148 -46.30 -2.04 22.80
CA SER A 148 -44.87 -2.32 22.92
C SER A 148 -44.23 -2.42 21.53
N PHE A 149 -42.91 -2.19 21.45
CA PHE A 149 -42.16 -2.25 20.20
C PHE A 149 -42.31 -3.61 19.52
N GLU A 150 -42.27 -4.70 20.31
CA GLU A 150 -42.43 -6.06 19.83
C GLU A 150 -43.85 -6.35 19.37
N GLU A 151 -44.87 -5.86 20.10
CA GLU A 151 -46.27 -6.04 19.73
C GLU A 151 -46.57 -5.33 18.40
N TYR A 152 -46.05 -4.11 18.22
CA TYR A 152 -46.20 -3.35 16.98
C TYR A 152 -45.64 -4.11 15.78
N TYR A 153 -44.34 -4.45 15.80
CA TYR A 153 -43.69 -5.09 14.66
C TYR A 153 -44.25 -6.48 14.38
N THR A 154 -44.57 -7.27 15.41
CA THR A 154 -45.19 -8.59 15.21
C THR A 154 -46.52 -8.47 14.46
N LYS A 155 -47.39 -7.54 14.87
CA LYS A 155 -48.69 -7.33 14.22
C LYS A 155 -48.55 -6.70 12.83
N ALA A 156 -47.66 -5.73 12.66
CA ALA A 156 -47.38 -5.09 11.38
C ALA A 156 -46.88 -6.09 10.33
N VAL A 157 -45.93 -6.96 10.70
CA VAL A 157 -45.40 -8.01 9.82
C VAL A 157 -46.48 -9.03 9.47
N LEU A 158 -47.29 -9.47 10.43
CA LEU A 158 -48.43 -10.35 10.15
C LEU A 158 -49.45 -9.70 9.20
N ALA A 159 -49.70 -8.40 9.32
CA ALA A 159 -50.61 -7.68 8.45
C ALA A 159 -50.05 -7.57 7.02
N MET A 160 -48.78 -7.20 6.88
CA MET A 160 -48.04 -7.15 5.61
C MET A 160 -48.14 -8.47 4.83
N ILE A 161 -47.89 -9.60 5.48
CA ILE A 161 -47.93 -10.92 4.80
C ILE A 161 -49.34 -11.49 4.61
N SER A 162 -50.39 -10.83 5.12
CA SER A 162 -51.76 -11.37 5.14
C SER A 162 -52.62 -11.04 3.91
N ASP A 163 -52.00 -10.56 2.83
CA ASP A 163 -52.64 -10.11 1.58
C ASP A 163 -53.67 -8.96 1.80
N VAL A 164 -53.62 -8.30 2.96
CA VAL A 164 -54.38 -7.09 3.25
C VAL A 164 -53.87 -5.97 2.34
N PRO A 165 -54.73 -5.28 1.58
CA PRO A 165 -54.30 -4.15 0.75
C PRO A 165 -53.58 -3.09 1.58
N LEU A 166 -52.43 -2.59 1.11
CA LEU A 166 -51.59 -1.66 1.88
C LEU A 166 -52.35 -0.42 2.38
N LYS A 167 -53.30 0.09 1.57
CA LYS A 167 -54.19 1.21 1.95
C LYS A 167 -55.05 0.98 3.19
N ASN A 168 -55.25 -0.28 3.57
CA ASN A 168 -56.01 -0.66 4.76
C ASN A 168 -55.10 -0.80 5.99
N LEU A 169 -53.78 -0.68 5.86
CA LEU A 169 -52.83 -0.75 6.97
C LEU A 169 -52.69 0.59 7.71
N GLY A 170 -53.10 1.70 7.09
CA GLY A 170 -53.13 2.99 7.74
C GLY A 170 -53.20 4.18 6.79
N SER A 171 -52.77 5.33 7.29
CA SER A 171 -52.84 6.62 6.59
C SER A 171 -51.82 6.72 5.44
N PRO A 172 -52.12 7.46 4.34
CA PRO A 172 -51.17 7.64 3.24
C PRO A 172 -49.91 8.40 3.68
N VAL A 173 -48.77 8.10 3.04
CA VAL A 173 -47.51 8.85 3.25
C VAL A 173 -47.31 9.80 2.07
N ASP A 174 -47.50 11.10 2.30
CA ASP A 174 -47.30 12.11 1.26
C ASP A 174 -45.83 12.50 1.08
N ASN A 175 -45.09 12.61 2.19
CA ASN A 175 -43.71 13.10 2.23
C ASN A 175 -42.85 12.22 3.15
N PRO A 176 -42.36 11.07 2.66
CA PRO A 176 -41.44 10.25 3.44
C PRO A 176 -40.15 11.04 3.73
N LEU A 177 -39.51 10.79 4.88
CA LEU A 177 -38.21 11.38 5.18
C LEU A 177 -37.15 10.75 4.26
N ILE A 178 -36.63 11.55 3.34
CA ILE A 178 -35.57 11.15 2.41
C ILE A 178 -34.28 11.91 2.73
N TYR A 179 -33.22 11.17 3.01
CA TYR A 179 -31.88 11.74 3.06
C TYR A 179 -31.31 11.90 1.65
N GLN A 180 -30.60 12.99 1.45
CA GLN A 180 -29.93 13.26 0.19
C GLN A 180 -28.82 12.22 -0.02
N ILE A 181 -28.99 11.38 -1.05
CA ILE A 181 -27.96 10.46 -1.50
C ILE A 181 -26.98 11.25 -2.36
N GLN A 182 -25.72 11.29 -1.94
CA GLN A 182 -24.68 11.93 -2.72
C GLN A 182 -24.25 10.98 -3.83
N GLU A 183 -24.56 11.36 -5.07
CA GLU A 183 -24.11 10.60 -6.23
C GLU A 183 -22.61 10.86 -6.47
N PRO A 184 -21.85 9.82 -6.87
CA PRO A 184 -20.49 10.03 -7.31
C PRO A 184 -20.46 10.89 -8.57
N VAL A 185 -19.42 11.70 -8.72
CA VAL A 185 -19.22 12.54 -9.92
C VAL A 185 -17.82 12.34 -10.45
N ASN A 186 -17.67 12.40 -11.77
CA ASN A 186 -16.35 12.46 -12.40
C ASN A 186 -16.20 13.82 -13.06
N GLU A 187 -15.39 14.68 -12.44
CA GLU A 187 -15.09 16.03 -12.92
C GLU A 187 -13.65 16.04 -13.45
N ASN A 188 -13.48 16.05 -14.77
CA ASN A 188 -12.18 16.11 -15.43
C ASN A 188 -11.17 15.05 -14.95
N GLY A 189 -11.62 13.81 -14.73
CA GLY A 189 -10.77 12.71 -14.26
C GLY A 189 -10.58 12.65 -12.74
N VAL A 190 -11.18 13.58 -11.99
CA VAL A 190 -11.29 13.50 -10.53
C VAL A 190 -12.64 12.88 -10.19
N ILE A 191 -12.61 11.63 -9.75
CA ILE A 191 -13.80 10.91 -9.33
C ILE A 191 -14.03 11.19 -7.84
N LYS A 192 -15.15 11.83 -7.52
CA LYS A 192 -15.56 12.12 -6.14
C LYS A 192 -16.67 11.14 -5.75
N GLY A 193 -16.57 10.58 -4.56
CA GLY A 193 -17.55 9.63 -4.04
C GLY A 193 -17.47 9.50 -2.52
N GLU A 194 -18.10 8.47 -2.00
CA GLU A 194 -18.05 8.11 -0.58
C GLU A 194 -18.00 6.59 -0.39
N ILE A 195 -17.44 6.16 0.74
CA ILE A 195 -17.57 4.78 1.21
C ILE A 195 -19.00 4.58 1.70
N LEU A 196 -19.68 3.58 1.15
CA LEU A 196 -21.04 3.19 1.55
C LEU A 196 -21.02 2.17 2.67
N PHE A 197 -20.09 1.22 2.61
CA PHE A 197 -20.05 0.06 3.48
C PHE A 197 -18.60 -0.38 3.71
N THR A 198 -18.33 -0.94 4.88
CA THR A 198 -17.05 -1.57 5.21
C THR A 198 -17.34 -2.97 5.71
N ASP A 199 -16.77 -3.98 5.05
CA ASP A 199 -17.02 -5.37 5.42
C ASP A 199 -16.19 -5.81 6.63
N ASN A 200 -16.40 -7.05 7.09
CA ASN A 200 -15.70 -7.61 8.26
C ASN A 200 -14.19 -7.84 8.05
N PHE A 201 -13.70 -7.76 6.81
CA PHE A 201 -12.27 -7.82 6.50
C PHE A 201 -11.67 -6.41 6.38
N GLY A 202 -12.49 -5.36 6.52
CA GLY A 202 -12.09 -3.97 6.38
C GLY A 202 -12.15 -3.44 4.95
N ASN A 203 -12.67 -4.20 3.98
CA ASN A 203 -12.78 -3.74 2.59
C ASN A 203 -13.87 -2.67 2.48
N CYS A 204 -13.57 -1.59 1.79
CA CYS A 204 -14.46 -0.44 1.67
C CYS A 204 -15.16 -0.41 0.30
N VAL A 205 -16.47 -0.64 0.30
CA VAL A 205 -17.31 -0.53 -0.90
C VAL A 205 -17.77 0.91 -1.06
N THR A 206 -17.57 1.49 -2.24
CA THR A 206 -17.90 2.90 -2.51
C THR A 206 -19.20 3.07 -3.30
N ASN A 207 -19.70 4.30 -3.35
CA ASN A 207 -20.81 4.65 -4.25
C ASN A 207 -20.39 4.75 -5.73
N ILE A 208 -19.08 4.73 -6.03
CA ILE A 208 -18.51 4.93 -7.36
C ILE A 208 -18.76 3.69 -8.23
N ASN A 209 -19.49 3.85 -9.33
CA ASN A 209 -19.77 2.79 -10.30
C ASN A 209 -18.76 2.82 -11.47
N SER A 210 -18.50 1.66 -12.08
CA SER A 210 -17.68 1.52 -13.30
C SER A 210 -18.07 2.49 -14.43
N ASP A 211 -19.35 2.84 -14.56
CA ASP A 211 -19.81 3.75 -15.63
C ASP A 211 -19.27 5.18 -15.46
N ILE A 212 -19.10 5.63 -14.21
CA ILE A 212 -18.54 6.94 -13.87
C ILE A 212 -17.01 6.93 -13.90
N ALA A 213 -16.43 5.76 -13.64
CA ALA A 213 -14.99 5.51 -13.64
C ALA A 213 -14.51 4.86 -14.96
N ASN A 214 -15.22 5.07 -16.07
CA ASN A 214 -15.00 4.40 -17.35
C ASN A 214 -13.62 4.67 -17.99
N ASN A 215 -12.92 5.70 -17.53
CA ASN A 215 -11.58 6.07 -17.98
C ASN A 215 -10.46 5.32 -17.25
N LEU A 216 -10.78 4.55 -16.19
CA LEU A 216 -9.83 3.74 -15.44
C LEU A 216 -9.75 2.32 -16.02
N LYS A 217 -8.55 1.73 -16.04
CA LYS A 217 -8.32 0.35 -16.49
C LYS A 217 -7.44 -0.44 -15.52
N PRO A 218 -7.55 -1.78 -15.48
CA PRO A 218 -6.64 -2.60 -14.69
C PRO A 218 -5.17 -2.26 -14.97
N GLY A 219 -4.37 -2.15 -13.91
CA GLY A 219 -2.98 -1.68 -13.92
C GLY A 219 -2.81 -0.18 -13.66
N ASP A 220 -3.88 0.62 -13.74
CA ASP A 220 -3.80 2.04 -13.39
C ASP A 220 -3.51 2.21 -11.89
N LEU A 221 -2.66 3.18 -11.56
CA LEU A 221 -2.45 3.59 -10.19
C LEU A 221 -3.41 4.73 -9.82
N LEU A 222 -4.13 4.54 -8.72
CA LEU A 222 -5.10 5.48 -8.21
C LEU A 222 -4.51 6.20 -6.99
N LYS A 223 -4.51 7.54 -7.00
CA LYS A 223 -4.33 8.36 -5.81
C LYS A 223 -5.69 8.57 -5.18
N ILE A 224 -5.83 8.13 -3.94
CA ILE A 224 -7.07 8.20 -3.17
C ILE A 224 -6.85 9.18 -2.03
N VAL A 225 -7.65 10.24 -2.00
CA VAL A 225 -7.69 11.23 -0.93
C VAL A 225 -8.98 11.05 -0.15
N ALA A 226 -8.86 10.62 1.10
CA ALA A 226 -9.97 10.44 2.03
C ALA A 226 -10.12 11.65 2.97
N ASN A 227 -11.33 12.19 3.04
CA ASN A 227 -11.72 13.36 3.85
C ASN A 227 -10.78 14.57 3.70
N ASP A 228 -10.16 14.74 2.52
CA ASP A 228 -9.17 15.80 2.24
C ASP A 228 -7.96 15.82 3.19
N LYS A 229 -7.68 14.71 3.88
CA LYS A 229 -6.62 14.61 4.89
C LYS A 229 -5.68 13.44 4.64
N ILE A 230 -6.22 12.30 4.27
CA ILE A 230 -5.46 11.05 4.19
C ILE A 230 -5.25 10.72 2.73
N THR A 231 -4.00 10.59 2.31
CA THR A 231 -3.65 10.25 0.93
C THR A 231 -2.96 8.90 0.91
N PHE A 232 -3.43 8.01 0.04
CA PHE A 232 -2.79 6.72 -0.21
C PHE A 232 -2.98 6.32 -1.67
N PHE A 233 -2.20 5.34 -2.10
CA PHE A 233 -2.27 4.80 -3.46
C PHE A 233 -2.87 3.41 -3.45
N SER A 234 -3.55 3.07 -4.54
CA SER A 234 -4.14 1.77 -4.76
C SER A 234 -4.02 1.39 -6.23
N THR A 235 -3.59 0.18 -6.53
CA THR A 235 -3.57 -0.31 -7.91
C THR A 235 -4.96 -0.79 -8.30
N LEU A 236 -5.49 -0.30 -9.42
CA LEU A 236 -6.73 -0.84 -9.98
C LEU A 236 -6.45 -2.23 -10.55
N GLY A 237 -6.98 -3.26 -9.91
CA GLY A 237 -6.89 -4.66 -10.32
C GLY A 237 -8.22 -5.22 -10.81
N ILE A 238 -8.29 -6.54 -10.87
CA ILE A 238 -9.52 -7.30 -11.15
C ILE A 238 -9.99 -8.10 -9.93
N SER A 239 -9.13 -8.30 -8.93
CA SER A 239 -9.41 -8.99 -7.67
C SER A 239 -8.32 -8.66 -6.65
N TYR A 240 -8.46 -9.16 -5.41
CA TYR A 240 -7.43 -9.04 -4.37
C TYR A 240 -6.04 -9.54 -4.82
N GLY A 241 -5.99 -10.61 -5.63
CA GLY A 241 -4.75 -11.22 -6.10
C GLY A 241 -4.03 -10.45 -7.22
N SER A 242 -4.56 -9.29 -7.63
CA SER A 242 -3.89 -8.43 -8.62
C SER A 242 -2.66 -7.72 -8.08
N VAL A 243 -2.46 -7.72 -6.76
CA VAL A 243 -1.29 -7.13 -6.09
C VAL A 243 -0.66 -8.11 -5.09
N PRO A 244 0.64 -8.00 -4.79
CA PRO A 244 1.30 -8.70 -3.69
C PRO A 244 0.60 -8.56 -2.32
N LEU A 245 1.02 -9.38 -1.36
CA LEU A 245 0.53 -9.31 0.02
C LEU A 245 0.78 -7.93 0.64
N TYR A 246 -0.18 -7.45 1.42
CA TYR A 246 -0.16 -6.18 2.16
C TYR A 246 -0.18 -4.90 1.31
N GLU A 247 -0.37 -5.02 0.00
CA GLU A 247 -0.52 -3.88 -0.91
C GLU A 247 -1.99 -3.50 -1.11
N ASN A 248 -2.24 -2.23 -1.38
CA ASN A 248 -3.58 -1.73 -1.65
C ASN A 248 -4.04 -2.05 -3.08
N VAL A 249 -5.28 -2.50 -3.20
CA VAL A 249 -5.93 -2.81 -4.46
C VAL A 249 -7.32 -2.21 -4.49
N SER A 250 -7.70 -1.69 -5.65
CA SER A 250 -9.07 -1.32 -5.94
C SER A 250 -9.57 -2.16 -7.09
N PHE A 251 -10.83 -2.54 -7.11
CA PHE A 251 -11.43 -3.27 -8.23
C PHE A 251 -12.95 -3.06 -8.23
N PHE A 252 -13.59 -3.29 -9.37
CA PHE A 252 -15.05 -3.24 -9.45
C PHE A 252 -15.62 -4.61 -9.05
N ASN A 253 -16.47 -4.63 -8.02
CA ASN A 253 -17.09 -5.86 -7.55
C ASN A 253 -18.27 -6.29 -8.44
N SER A 254 -18.97 -7.37 -8.08
CA SER A 254 -20.10 -7.92 -8.84
C SER A 254 -21.26 -6.92 -9.02
N SER A 255 -21.39 -5.94 -8.13
CA SER A 255 -22.35 -4.84 -8.22
C SER A 255 -21.85 -3.66 -9.06
N LYS A 256 -20.72 -3.82 -9.77
CA LYS A 256 -20.02 -2.77 -10.53
C LYS A 256 -19.59 -1.56 -9.69
N ARG A 257 -19.51 -1.70 -8.37
CA ARG A 257 -19.05 -0.66 -7.45
C ARG A 257 -17.56 -0.81 -7.22
N LEU A 258 -16.83 0.31 -7.16
CA LEU A 258 -15.42 0.31 -6.82
C LEU A 258 -15.29 -0.06 -5.34
N GLU A 259 -14.58 -1.16 -5.09
CA GLU A 259 -14.15 -1.62 -3.79
C GLU A 259 -12.67 -1.26 -3.62
N ILE A 260 -12.29 -0.87 -2.40
CA ILE A 260 -10.93 -0.55 -2.01
C ILE A 260 -10.54 -1.49 -0.88
N ALA A 261 -9.41 -2.16 -1.01
CA ALA A 261 -8.97 -3.22 -0.12
C ALA A 261 -7.44 -3.19 0.06
N THR A 262 -6.95 -3.88 1.09
CA THR A 262 -5.53 -4.25 1.19
C THR A 262 -5.45 -5.78 1.12
N ASN A 263 -4.59 -6.31 0.25
CA ASN A 263 -4.45 -7.76 0.11
C ASN A 263 -3.94 -8.37 1.44
N TYR A 264 -4.71 -9.28 2.05
CA TYR A 264 -4.45 -9.85 3.39
C TYR A 264 -4.31 -8.82 4.54
N ALA A 265 -4.93 -7.64 4.45
CA ALA A 265 -4.99 -6.70 5.58
C ALA A 265 -6.26 -5.83 5.58
N ASP A 266 -6.54 -5.22 6.72
CA ASP A 266 -7.66 -4.31 6.90
C ASP A 266 -7.29 -2.89 6.44
N ILE A 267 -7.85 -2.46 5.30
CA ILE A 267 -7.60 -1.12 4.76
C ILE A 267 -8.33 -0.02 5.56
N SER A 268 -9.49 -0.35 6.13
CA SER A 268 -10.29 0.57 6.95
C SER A 268 -9.52 1.00 8.20
N GLN A 269 -8.90 0.04 8.90
CA GLN A 269 -8.07 0.28 10.06
C GLN A 269 -6.78 0.98 9.67
N ARG A 270 -6.14 0.55 8.57
CA ARG A 270 -4.87 1.11 8.10
C ARG A 270 -4.94 2.61 7.83
N TYR A 271 -6.04 3.07 7.24
CA TYR A 271 -6.21 4.47 6.87
C TYR A 271 -7.27 5.21 7.69
N GLY A 272 -7.88 4.58 8.69
CA GLY A 272 -8.97 5.18 9.47
C GLY A 272 -10.13 5.62 8.59
N ILE A 273 -10.47 4.82 7.58
CA ILE A 273 -11.56 5.08 6.63
C ILE A 273 -12.71 4.10 6.88
N SER A 274 -13.94 4.57 6.76
CA SER A 274 -15.15 3.76 6.99
C SER A 274 -16.33 4.34 6.22
N ALA A 275 -17.50 3.70 6.32
CA ALA A 275 -18.76 4.25 5.78
C ALA A 275 -18.94 5.74 6.10
N GLY A 276 -19.33 6.53 5.08
CA GLY A 276 -19.45 7.99 5.13
C GLY A 276 -18.18 8.78 4.80
N THR A 277 -17.02 8.13 4.74
CA THR A 277 -15.76 8.77 4.33
C THR A 277 -15.86 9.28 2.89
N LYS A 278 -15.56 10.56 2.68
CA LYS A 278 -15.54 11.17 1.35
C LYS A 278 -14.23 10.86 0.65
N LEU A 279 -14.30 10.49 -0.62
CA LEU A 279 -13.16 10.10 -1.43
C LEU A 279 -13.03 11.03 -2.64
N LYS A 280 -11.78 11.41 -2.96
CA LYS A 280 -11.38 11.92 -4.26
C LYS A 280 -10.37 10.94 -4.84
N ILE A 281 -10.68 10.38 -6.00
CA ILE A 281 -9.85 9.40 -6.69
C ILE A 281 -9.40 10.00 -8.01
N THR A 282 -8.09 10.00 -8.23
CA THR A 282 -7.49 10.39 -9.50
C THR A 282 -6.59 9.29 -10.00
N LYS A 283 -6.65 9.02 -11.30
CA LYS A 283 -5.57 8.32 -11.97
C LYS A 283 -4.31 9.18 -11.88
N THR A 284 -3.21 8.61 -11.43
CA THR A 284 -1.97 9.37 -11.29
C THR A 284 -0.75 8.57 -11.69
N ASN A 285 0.35 9.29 -11.85
CA ASN A 285 1.67 8.71 -11.96
C ASN A 285 2.40 9.00 -10.64
N VAL A 286 3.12 8.01 -10.12
CA VAL A 286 3.97 8.25 -8.94
C VAL A 286 5.14 9.12 -9.36
N LYS A 287 5.36 10.21 -8.65
CA LYS A 287 6.55 11.03 -8.82
C LYS A 287 7.60 10.63 -7.79
N ILE A 288 8.64 9.94 -8.24
CA ILE A 288 9.77 9.49 -7.41
C ILE A 288 10.90 10.52 -7.53
N GLY A 289 11.17 11.24 -6.46
CA GLY A 289 12.37 12.09 -6.34
C GLY A 289 13.61 11.24 -6.08
N ILE A 290 14.67 11.40 -6.85
CA ILE A 290 15.96 10.75 -6.66
C ILE A 290 17.00 11.85 -6.42
N LEU A 291 17.43 11.98 -5.17
CA LEU A 291 18.34 13.05 -4.74
C LEU A 291 19.76 12.51 -4.64
N LEU A 292 20.67 13.05 -5.45
CA LEU A 292 22.06 12.64 -5.51
C LEU A 292 22.95 13.66 -4.82
N TYR A 293 23.88 13.21 -3.99
CA TYR A 293 24.96 14.07 -3.52
C TYR A 293 26.01 14.29 -4.62
N ASN A 294 26.45 13.22 -5.28
CA ASN A 294 27.41 13.22 -6.38
C ASN A 294 26.99 12.22 -7.48
N GLN A 295 27.59 12.34 -8.66
CA GLN A 295 27.48 11.34 -9.73
C GLN A 295 28.67 10.39 -9.68
N SER A 296 28.44 9.07 -9.66
CA SER A 296 29.47 8.04 -9.85
C SER A 296 28.92 6.89 -10.69
N SER A 297 29.78 5.97 -11.16
CA SER A 297 29.30 4.77 -11.87
C SER A 297 28.39 3.91 -10.98
N ILE A 298 28.71 3.77 -9.69
CA ILE A 298 27.86 3.03 -8.75
C ILE A 298 26.50 3.69 -8.59
N VAL A 299 26.46 5.01 -8.41
CA VAL A 299 25.20 5.74 -8.29
C VAL A 299 24.35 5.58 -9.56
N PHE A 300 24.98 5.63 -10.74
CA PHE A 300 24.29 5.37 -12.01
C PHE A 300 23.74 3.93 -12.09
N ASP A 301 24.53 2.93 -11.70
CA ASP A 301 24.15 1.52 -11.70
C ASP A 301 23.01 1.25 -10.70
N ILE A 302 23.05 1.90 -9.51
CA ILE A 302 21.98 1.85 -8.52
C ILE A 302 20.68 2.40 -9.11
N ILE A 303 20.70 3.59 -9.71
CA ILE A 303 19.51 4.22 -10.30
C ILE A 303 18.95 3.33 -11.42
N THR A 304 19.81 2.89 -12.34
CA THR A 304 19.40 2.10 -13.51
C THR A 304 18.79 0.77 -13.09
N THR A 305 19.42 0.06 -12.16
CA THR A 305 18.95 -1.24 -11.66
C THR A 305 17.70 -1.08 -10.81
N MET A 306 17.62 -0.05 -9.97
CA MET A 306 16.40 0.29 -9.21
C MET A 306 15.23 0.59 -10.14
N LYS A 307 15.41 1.43 -11.17
CA LYS A 307 14.38 1.74 -12.17
C LYS A 307 13.93 0.49 -12.93
N THR A 308 14.87 -0.35 -13.35
CA THR A 308 14.57 -1.64 -14.00
C THR A 308 13.74 -2.52 -13.08
N ARG A 309 14.12 -2.61 -11.80
CA ARG A 309 13.37 -3.40 -10.82
C ARG A 309 11.96 -2.85 -10.58
N LEU A 310 11.81 -1.53 -10.49
CA LEU A 310 10.51 -0.87 -10.39
C LEU A 310 9.63 -1.20 -11.62
N GLN A 311 10.21 -1.19 -12.83
CA GLN A 311 9.50 -1.59 -14.05
C GLN A 311 9.06 -3.05 -14.02
N GLU A 312 9.93 -3.99 -13.58
CA GLU A 312 9.57 -5.40 -13.37
C GLU A 312 8.39 -5.55 -12.39
N LEU A 313 8.26 -4.63 -11.43
CA LEU A 313 7.17 -4.58 -10.46
C LEU A 313 5.95 -3.80 -10.96
N GLY A 314 5.93 -3.31 -12.20
CA GLY A 314 4.79 -2.61 -12.80
C GLY A 314 4.83 -1.08 -12.68
N PHE A 315 5.91 -0.50 -12.16
CA PHE A 315 6.17 0.95 -12.15
C PHE A 315 6.93 1.36 -13.41
N ILE A 316 6.18 1.61 -14.47
CA ILE A 316 6.68 1.85 -15.83
C ILE A 316 6.87 3.36 -16.05
N GLU A 317 8.10 3.75 -16.36
CA GLU A 317 8.49 5.13 -16.64
C GLU A 317 7.64 5.73 -17.77
N SER A 318 7.20 6.99 -17.58
CA SER A 318 6.31 7.72 -18.49
C SER A 318 4.89 7.17 -18.66
N GLN A 319 4.58 5.98 -18.10
CA GLN A 319 3.22 5.43 -18.12
C GLN A 319 2.50 5.67 -16.79
N ASN A 320 3.09 5.25 -15.68
CA ASN A 320 2.51 5.40 -14.33
C ASN A 320 3.55 5.86 -13.29
N THR A 321 4.78 6.15 -13.73
CA THR A 321 5.89 6.59 -12.87
C THR A 321 6.67 7.69 -13.57
N ILE A 322 7.02 8.73 -12.83
CA ILE A 322 7.85 9.86 -13.25
C ILE A 322 9.03 9.95 -12.28
N TYR A 323 10.24 10.03 -12.81
CA TYR A 323 11.44 10.20 -12.00
C TYR A 323 11.92 11.64 -12.06
N ASN A 324 12.08 12.26 -10.90
CA ASN A 324 12.69 13.58 -10.75
C ASN A 324 14.09 13.40 -10.17
N ILE A 325 15.13 13.56 -10.98
CA ILE A 325 16.51 13.35 -10.55
C ILE A 325 17.19 14.70 -10.39
N LYS A 326 17.72 14.99 -9.19
CA LYS A 326 18.53 16.19 -8.92
C LYS A 326 19.87 15.78 -8.34
N ASN A 327 20.94 16.47 -8.74
CA ASN A 327 22.30 16.19 -8.30
C ASN A 327 22.95 17.44 -7.72
N ALA A 328 23.44 17.32 -6.49
CA ALA A 328 24.15 18.38 -5.78
C ALA A 328 25.60 18.59 -6.24
N ASN A 329 26.14 17.69 -7.07
CA ASN A 329 27.51 17.74 -7.59
C ASN A 329 28.59 17.90 -6.50
N GLY A 330 28.38 17.27 -5.34
CA GLY A 330 29.24 17.36 -4.16
C GLY A 330 29.03 18.59 -3.29
N ASP A 331 28.12 19.51 -3.65
CA ASP A 331 27.82 20.69 -2.85
C ASP A 331 26.67 20.43 -1.86
N LYS A 332 27.03 20.18 -0.60
CA LYS A 332 26.06 19.96 0.49
C LYS A 332 25.11 21.15 0.67
N ALA A 333 25.54 22.38 0.39
CA ALA A 333 24.71 23.57 0.57
C ALA A 333 23.55 23.65 -0.44
N SER A 334 23.72 23.06 -1.63
CA SER A 334 22.69 23.02 -2.67
C SER A 334 21.54 22.05 -2.38
N LEU A 335 21.75 21.03 -1.53
CA LEU A 335 20.77 19.95 -1.31
C LEU A 335 19.40 20.45 -0.86
N LYS A 336 19.34 21.48 -0.02
CA LYS A 336 18.06 22.04 0.43
C LYS A 336 17.26 22.61 -0.74
N ASN A 337 17.88 23.42 -1.59
CA ASN A 337 17.19 24.04 -2.73
C ASN A 337 16.68 22.97 -3.71
N LEU A 338 17.48 21.93 -3.95
CA LEU A 338 17.05 20.80 -4.80
C LEU A 338 15.85 20.04 -4.20
N ILE A 339 15.79 19.88 -2.88
CA ILE A 339 14.63 19.31 -2.20
C ILE A 339 13.42 20.21 -2.36
N ASP A 340 13.56 21.53 -2.13
CA ASP A 340 12.46 22.49 -2.30
C ASP A 340 11.89 22.42 -3.73
N GLU A 341 12.76 22.37 -4.76
CA GLU A 341 12.34 22.18 -6.16
C GLU A 341 11.56 20.87 -6.36
N MET A 342 12.02 19.76 -5.79
CA MET A 342 11.30 18.47 -5.88
C MET A 342 9.92 18.53 -5.22
N LEU A 343 9.82 19.21 -4.07
CA LEU A 343 8.56 19.39 -3.35
C LEU A 343 7.57 20.25 -4.17
N ASP A 344 8.05 21.32 -4.79
CA ASP A 344 7.26 22.17 -5.68
C ASP A 344 6.79 21.42 -6.93
N GLU A 345 7.64 20.53 -7.46
CA GLU A 345 7.29 19.61 -8.55
C GLU A 345 6.34 18.47 -8.10
N GLY A 346 6.05 18.38 -6.80
CA GLY A 346 5.04 17.51 -6.19
C GLY A 346 5.42 16.04 -6.15
N ILE A 347 6.65 15.70 -5.75
CA ILE A 347 7.06 14.30 -5.53
C ILE A 347 6.18 13.60 -4.48
N ASP A 348 5.91 12.31 -4.68
CA ASP A 348 5.13 11.48 -3.75
C ASP A 348 6.03 10.64 -2.83
N ILE A 349 7.30 10.44 -3.20
CA ILE A 349 8.33 9.71 -2.42
C ILE A 349 9.71 10.23 -2.83
N ILE A 350 10.68 10.20 -1.90
CA ILE A 350 12.08 10.54 -2.20
C ILE A 350 13.03 9.38 -1.87
N VAL A 351 13.98 9.17 -2.76
CA VAL A 351 15.08 8.21 -2.68
C VAL A 351 16.40 8.99 -2.67
N PRO A 352 16.86 9.45 -1.50
CA PRO A 352 18.18 10.02 -1.39
C PRO A 352 19.24 8.91 -1.51
N ILE A 353 20.24 9.14 -2.37
CA ILE A 353 21.36 8.25 -2.57
C ILE A 353 22.59 8.90 -1.93
N SER A 354 23.24 8.18 -1.01
CA SER A 354 24.33 8.62 -0.11
C SER A 354 23.89 9.24 1.21
N THR A 355 24.81 9.21 2.18
CA THR A 355 24.62 9.76 3.54
C THR A 355 24.31 11.26 3.55
N PRO A 356 25.06 12.15 2.85
CA PRO A 356 24.75 13.58 2.86
C PRO A 356 23.38 13.91 2.25
N ALA A 357 23.00 13.25 1.15
CA ALA A 357 21.67 13.42 0.56
C ALA A 357 20.57 12.96 1.52
N SER A 358 20.80 11.83 2.21
CA SER A 358 19.84 11.27 3.16
C SER A 358 19.66 12.16 4.38
N GLN A 359 20.74 12.72 4.93
CA GLN A 359 20.71 13.71 6.02
C GLN A 359 19.92 14.97 5.65
N SER A 360 20.09 15.48 4.44
CA SER A 360 19.32 16.63 3.97
C SER A 360 17.85 16.27 3.76
N ALA A 361 17.55 15.11 3.17
CA ALA A 361 16.18 14.66 2.95
C ALA A 361 15.41 14.56 4.26
N VAL A 362 15.96 13.89 5.28
CA VAL A 362 15.29 13.75 6.59
C VAL A 362 15.13 15.08 7.33
N GLN A 363 15.98 16.07 7.06
CA GLN A 363 15.87 17.38 7.68
C GLN A 363 14.78 18.26 7.03
N PHE A 364 14.63 18.20 5.70
CA PHE A 364 13.85 19.18 4.95
C PHE A 364 12.57 18.62 4.30
N VAL A 365 12.43 17.30 4.17
CA VAL A 365 11.24 16.68 3.56
C VAL A 365 10.13 16.48 4.61
N PRO A 366 8.90 16.97 4.36
CA PRO A 366 7.77 16.79 5.28
C PRO A 366 7.45 15.33 5.59
N ASP A 367 6.96 15.02 6.79
CA ASP A 367 6.56 13.67 7.24
C ASP A 367 5.54 12.96 6.33
N SER A 368 4.77 13.73 5.57
CA SER A 368 3.79 13.21 4.60
C SER A 368 4.44 12.57 3.36
N ILE A 369 5.72 12.83 3.09
CA ILE A 369 6.45 12.25 1.97
C ILE A 369 7.44 11.22 2.53
N PRO A 370 7.28 9.92 2.23
CA PRO A 370 8.18 8.90 2.71
C PRO A 370 9.59 9.04 2.11
N ILE A 371 10.58 8.67 2.92
CA ILE A 371 12.00 8.61 2.53
C ILE A 371 12.44 7.15 2.50
N VAL A 372 12.96 6.69 1.36
CA VAL A 372 13.63 5.40 1.22
C VAL A 372 15.09 5.67 0.89
N PHE A 373 15.96 5.72 1.90
CA PHE A 373 17.38 5.98 1.66
C PHE A 373 18.08 4.74 1.10
N THR A 374 19.15 4.95 0.35
CA THR A 374 20.04 3.88 -0.10
C THR A 374 21.48 4.38 -0.18
N TYR A 375 22.44 3.45 -0.23
CA TYR A 375 23.88 3.79 -0.26
C TYR A 375 24.31 4.58 0.99
N VAL A 376 23.82 4.15 2.17
CA VAL A 376 24.11 4.79 3.47
C VAL A 376 24.83 3.82 4.40
N THR A 377 26.04 4.18 4.81
CA THR A 377 26.91 3.26 5.57
C THR A 377 26.42 3.02 6.99
N ASP A 378 26.04 4.08 7.70
CA ASP A 378 25.47 3.95 9.04
C ASP A 378 24.34 4.98 9.23
N PRO A 379 23.08 4.60 8.93
CA PRO A 379 21.96 5.53 9.03
C PRO A 379 21.64 5.93 10.47
N GLN A 380 22.06 5.15 11.47
CA GLN A 380 21.79 5.47 12.87
C GLN A 380 22.74 6.58 13.36
N SER A 381 24.05 6.42 13.21
CA SER A 381 25.00 7.45 13.65
C SER A 381 25.00 8.68 12.74
N ALA A 382 24.58 8.54 11.48
CA ALA A 382 24.37 9.68 10.59
C ALA A 382 23.14 10.52 10.96
N GLY A 383 22.32 10.09 11.94
CA GLY A 383 21.12 10.81 12.36
C GLY A 383 19.99 10.77 11.34
N ILE A 384 19.91 9.70 10.53
CA ILE A 384 18.86 9.52 9.50
C ILE A 384 17.64 8.83 10.10
N LEU A 385 17.85 7.92 11.06
CA LEU A 385 16.78 7.19 11.73
C LEU A 385 16.30 7.93 12.99
N ASN A 386 15.04 7.68 13.37
CA ASN A 386 14.42 8.14 14.63
C ASN A 386 14.30 9.66 14.80
N ILE A 387 14.50 10.45 13.75
CA ILE A 387 14.36 11.91 13.78
C ILE A 387 13.04 12.42 13.16
N ARG A 388 12.37 11.57 12.37
CA ARG A 388 11.10 11.84 11.70
C ARG A 388 10.35 10.53 11.48
N LYS A 389 9.08 10.62 11.07
CA LYS A 389 8.29 9.46 10.62
C LYS A 389 8.56 9.16 9.16
N SER A 390 8.13 7.98 8.71
CA SER A 390 8.19 7.54 7.32
C SER A 390 9.61 7.56 6.74
N VAL A 391 10.59 7.00 7.48
CA VAL A 391 11.99 6.87 7.02
C VAL A 391 12.56 5.49 7.31
N SER A 392 13.04 4.81 6.26
CA SER A 392 13.85 3.59 6.36
C SER A 392 14.56 3.38 5.02
N GLY A 393 15.26 2.27 4.84
CA GLY A 393 16.00 2.06 3.60
C GLY A 393 17.04 0.96 3.63
N LEU A 394 18.10 1.18 2.88
CA LEU A 394 19.14 0.19 2.60
C LEU A 394 20.51 0.76 2.94
N SER A 395 21.28 -0.05 3.65
CA SER A 395 22.65 0.27 4.03
C SER A 395 23.65 -0.48 3.17
N ASP A 396 24.70 0.22 2.77
CA ASP A 396 25.87 -0.32 2.07
C ASP A 396 27.04 -0.61 3.01
N ALA A 397 26.77 -0.74 4.32
CA ALA A 397 27.77 -0.98 5.35
C ALA A 397 28.72 -2.12 4.95
N THR A 398 30.00 -1.76 4.76
CA THR A 398 31.09 -2.71 4.60
C THR A 398 31.27 -3.51 5.90
N ASN A 399 31.34 -4.83 5.80
CA ASN A 399 31.83 -5.65 6.90
C ASN A 399 33.36 -5.46 7.02
N PHE A 400 33.78 -4.65 7.98
CA PHE A 400 35.20 -4.31 8.15
C PHE A 400 36.08 -5.51 8.54
N SER A 401 35.51 -6.56 9.14
CA SER A 401 36.25 -7.80 9.39
C SER A 401 36.57 -8.50 8.07
N ASP A 402 35.58 -8.64 7.18
CA ASP A 402 35.79 -9.24 5.85
C ASP A 402 36.74 -8.39 5.00
N TYR A 403 36.60 -7.06 5.07
CA TYR A 403 37.51 -6.12 4.42
C TYR A 403 38.95 -6.25 4.91
N MET A 404 39.19 -6.27 6.22
CA MET A 404 40.54 -6.44 6.76
C MET A 404 41.10 -7.84 6.53
N ASN A 405 40.26 -8.88 6.52
CA ASN A 405 40.68 -10.23 6.10
C ASN A 405 41.16 -10.22 4.66
N PHE A 406 40.42 -9.56 3.75
CA PHE A 406 40.82 -9.37 2.36
C PHE A 406 42.16 -8.63 2.22
N VAL A 407 42.36 -7.56 2.98
CA VAL A 407 43.63 -6.81 3.01
C VAL A 407 44.79 -7.70 3.48
N THR A 408 44.62 -8.47 4.56
CA THR A 408 45.68 -9.38 5.05
C THR A 408 45.92 -10.58 4.13
N GLU A 409 44.95 -10.97 3.30
CA GLU A 409 45.16 -12.00 2.29
C GLU A 409 46.01 -11.48 1.12
N LEU A 410 45.83 -10.21 0.73
CA LEU A 410 46.67 -9.54 -0.26
C LEU A 410 48.08 -9.24 0.27
N PHE A 411 48.18 -8.86 1.55
CA PHE A 411 49.43 -8.46 2.18
C PHE A 411 49.63 -9.18 3.52
N PRO A 412 50.07 -10.46 3.52
CA PRO A 412 50.15 -11.28 4.74
C PRO A 412 51.11 -10.76 5.82
N SER A 413 52.12 -9.99 5.43
CA SER A 413 53.14 -9.44 6.32
C SER A 413 52.92 -7.96 6.67
N ILE A 414 51.74 -7.41 6.37
CA ILE A 414 51.45 -5.99 6.62
C ILE A 414 51.35 -5.71 8.13
N ASN A 415 52.03 -4.66 8.59
CA ASN A 415 52.01 -4.21 9.98
C ASN A 415 51.70 -2.72 10.12
N ILE A 416 51.75 -1.97 9.01
CA ILE A 416 51.43 -0.54 8.95
C ILE A 416 50.62 -0.25 7.67
N ILE A 417 49.53 0.48 7.83
CA ILE A 417 48.62 0.87 6.74
C ILE A 417 48.25 2.34 6.89
N GLY A 418 48.08 3.03 5.77
CA GLY A 418 47.59 4.40 5.74
C GLY A 418 46.12 4.46 5.33
N THR A 419 45.47 5.57 5.65
CA THR A 419 44.15 5.91 5.10
C THR A 419 44.01 7.43 5.03
N ILE A 420 43.37 7.90 3.97
CA ILE A 420 43.00 9.31 3.78
C ILE A 420 41.48 9.36 3.81
N TYR A 421 40.91 10.29 4.57
CA TYR A 421 39.46 10.32 4.78
C TYR A 421 38.95 11.74 5.04
N ASN A 422 37.73 12.02 4.59
CA ASN A 422 37.05 13.27 4.84
C ASN A 422 36.39 13.28 6.23
N ASN A 423 36.97 14.05 7.16
CA ASN A 423 36.47 14.14 8.54
C ASN A 423 35.21 14.99 8.70
N THR A 424 34.61 15.46 7.61
CA THR A 424 33.31 16.15 7.60
C THR A 424 32.16 15.24 7.16
N GLU A 425 32.45 14.01 6.74
CA GLU A 425 31.48 12.99 6.33
C GLU A 425 31.24 11.97 7.45
N SER A 426 30.00 11.85 7.95
CA SER A 426 29.70 10.95 9.07
C SER A 426 29.92 9.47 8.73
N ASN A 427 29.64 9.07 7.48
CA ASN A 427 29.97 7.74 6.95
C ASN A 427 31.46 7.44 7.04
N SER A 428 32.30 8.40 6.65
CA SER A 428 33.75 8.26 6.67
C SER A 428 34.28 8.16 8.10
N ILE A 429 33.83 9.03 9.01
CA ILE A 429 34.19 8.98 10.44
C ILE A 429 33.83 7.61 11.05
N TYR A 430 32.63 7.10 10.79
CA TYR A 430 32.21 5.79 11.26
C TYR A 430 33.10 4.68 10.69
N ALA A 431 33.34 4.67 9.38
CA ALA A 431 34.16 3.68 8.71
C ALA A 431 35.60 3.67 9.24
N GLN A 432 36.15 4.83 9.54
CA GLN A 432 37.48 4.98 10.14
C GLN A 432 37.57 4.38 11.54
N GLN A 433 36.53 4.54 12.37
CA GLN A 433 36.47 3.91 13.69
C GLN A 433 36.40 2.38 13.59
N GLN A 434 35.62 1.85 12.65
CA GLN A 434 35.52 0.41 12.41
C GLN A 434 36.84 -0.15 11.86
N LEU A 435 37.46 0.54 10.91
CA LEU A 435 38.75 0.17 10.33
C LEU A 435 39.85 0.14 11.40
N LYS A 436 39.91 1.17 12.25
CA LYS A 436 40.86 1.22 13.38
C LYS A 436 40.65 0.04 14.33
N SER A 437 39.41 -0.27 14.68
CA SER A 437 39.09 -1.41 15.55
C SER A 437 39.55 -2.74 14.95
N GLN A 438 39.38 -2.94 13.65
CA GLN A 438 39.83 -4.17 12.98
C GLN A 438 41.35 -4.23 12.78
N ALA A 439 42.00 -3.09 12.54
CA ALA A 439 43.45 -2.99 12.49
C ALA A 439 44.07 -3.36 13.85
N ASP A 440 43.52 -2.83 14.95
CA ASP A 440 43.96 -3.13 16.31
C ASP A 440 43.83 -4.62 16.66
N LEU A 441 42.70 -5.25 16.29
CA LEU A 441 42.49 -6.68 16.49
C LEU A 441 43.52 -7.56 15.75
N LYS A 442 44.08 -7.05 14.64
CA LYS A 442 45.11 -7.73 13.84
C LYS A 442 46.54 -7.29 14.18
N GLY A 443 46.71 -6.37 15.13
CA GLY A 443 48.03 -5.84 15.49
C GLY A 443 48.67 -5.01 14.39
N ILE A 444 47.86 -4.36 13.55
CA ILE A 444 48.30 -3.50 12.44
C ILE A 444 48.16 -2.04 12.86
N GLU A 445 49.21 -1.25 12.71
CA GLU A 445 49.17 0.19 12.93
C GLU A 445 48.43 0.89 11.78
N LEU A 446 47.36 1.62 12.10
CA LEU A 446 46.61 2.45 11.14
C LEU A 446 46.98 3.92 11.30
N ILE A 447 47.62 4.50 10.28
CA ILE A 447 47.89 5.93 10.18
C ILE A 447 46.74 6.61 9.44
N GLN A 448 46.06 7.52 10.13
CA GLN A 448 44.87 8.20 9.62
C GLN A 448 45.19 9.66 9.28
N GLU A 449 45.04 10.04 8.01
CA GLU A 449 45.21 11.42 7.55
C GLU A 449 43.85 12.05 7.21
N PRO A 450 43.32 12.95 8.05
CA PRO A 450 42.06 13.61 7.78
C PRO A 450 42.22 14.73 6.74
N ILE A 451 41.25 14.84 5.85
CA ILE A 451 41.04 15.98 4.94
C ILE A 451 39.62 16.52 5.13
N THR A 452 39.34 17.70 4.59
CA THR A 452 37.98 18.27 4.53
C THR A 452 37.43 18.35 3.12
N ASN A 453 38.32 18.29 2.12
CA ASN A 453 38.02 18.35 0.69
C ASN A 453 39.25 17.88 -0.11
N LYS A 454 39.12 17.83 -1.45
CA LYS A 454 40.14 17.34 -2.37
C LYS A 454 41.49 18.07 -2.31
N ASP A 455 41.52 19.34 -1.90
CA ASP A 455 42.76 20.14 -1.90
C ASP A 455 43.78 19.61 -0.87
N GLY A 456 43.29 18.91 0.16
CA GLY A 456 44.13 18.28 1.18
C GLY A 456 44.81 16.97 0.75
N ILE A 457 44.41 16.35 -0.37
CA ILE A 457 44.84 14.99 -0.74
C ILE A 457 46.36 14.91 -0.92
N ASN A 458 46.98 15.88 -1.59
CA ASN A 458 48.42 15.87 -1.82
C ASN A 458 49.23 15.94 -0.52
N ILE A 459 48.77 16.73 0.46
CA ILE A 459 49.45 16.86 1.75
C ILE A 459 49.29 15.57 2.55
N ALA A 460 48.07 15.06 2.67
CA ALA A 460 47.77 13.80 3.35
C ALA A 460 48.56 12.62 2.75
N TYR A 461 48.59 12.52 1.41
CA TYR A 461 49.36 11.50 0.71
C TYR A 461 50.86 11.59 1.01
N ASN A 462 51.45 12.79 0.98
CA ASN A 462 52.87 12.97 1.30
C ASN A 462 53.20 12.65 2.76
N ASN A 463 52.30 12.97 3.70
CA ASN A 463 52.44 12.58 5.10
C ASN A 463 52.48 11.06 5.24
N LEU A 464 51.53 10.36 4.62
CA LEU A 464 51.51 8.89 4.59
C LEU A 464 52.78 8.31 3.97
N LYS A 465 53.20 8.82 2.81
CA LYS A 465 54.43 8.41 2.12
C LYS A 465 55.67 8.57 3.00
N SER A 466 55.76 9.63 3.79
CA SER A 466 56.89 9.87 4.71
C SER A 466 57.02 8.83 5.82
N LYS A 467 55.97 8.04 6.05
CA LYS A 467 55.90 6.95 7.05
C LYS A 467 56.23 5.58 6.45
N ASP A 468 56.68 5.52 5.19
CA ASP A 468 57.05 4.30 4.47
C ASP A 468 55.92 3.25 4.37
N ILE A 469 54.67 3.71 4.33
CA ILE A 469 53.53 2.80 4.14
C ILE A 469 53.58 2.15 2.76
N LYS A 470 53.07 0.91 2.65
CA LYS A 470 52.95 0.18 1.37
C LYS A 470 51.53 0.04 0.88
N VAL A 471 50.55 0.31 1.75
CA VAL A 471 49.12 0.13 1.45
C VAL A 471 48.33 1.30 2.02
N ILE A 472 47.48 1.90 1.19
CA ILE A 472 46.45 2.87 1.57
C ILE A 472 45.08 2.20 1.47
N LEU A 473 44.26 2.32 2.51
CA LEU A 473 42.90 1.82 2.55
C LEU A 473 41.92 2.98 2.37
N ILE A 474 41.00 2.84 1.41
CA ILE A 474 39.92 3.80 1.17
C ILE A 474 38.59 3.10 1.43
N VAL A 475 37.83 3.64 2.38
CA VAL A 475 36.58 3.06 2.88
C VAL A 475 35.50 4.12 3.05
N ALA A 476 34.32 3.86 2.50
CA ALA A 476 33.06 4.60 2.68
C ALA A 476 33.21 6.13 2.67
N ASP A 477 33.92 6.68 1.69
CA ASP A 477 34.25 8.10 1.60
C ASP A 477 33.96 8.66 0.21
N ASN A 478 32.99 9.58 0.11
CA ASN A 478 32.55 10.10 -1.19
C ASN A 478 33.62 10.98 -1.84
N THR A 479 34.36 11.73 -1.03
CA THR A 479 35.44 12.60 -1.49
C THR A 479 36.56 11.78 -2.11
N MET A 480 37.00 10.71 -1.43
CA MET A 480 38.05 9.83 -1.93
C MET A 480 37.59 8.96 -3.10
N SER A 481 36.33 8.52 -3.15
CA SER A 481 35.78 7.84 -4.33
C SER A 481 35.85 8.72 -5.57
N ASN A 482 35.50 10.01 -5.45
CA ASN A 482 35.57 10.95 -6.57
C ASN A 482 37.01 11.20 -7.04
N GLU A 483 37.97 11.19 -6.12
CA GLU A 483 39.39 11.50 -6.39
C GLU A 483 40.27 10.24 -6.52
N MET A 484 39.65 9.06 -6.67
CA MET A 484 40.37 7.78 -6.70
C MET A 484 41.40 7.69 -7.82
N GLN A 485 41.09 8.22 -9.01
CA GLN A 485 42.03 8.23 -10.14
C GLN A 485 43.27 9.09 -9.84
N THR A 486 43.05 10.28 -9.27
CA THR A 486 44.11 11.19 -8.83
C THR A 486 44.99 10.53 -7.78
N LEU A 487 44.40 9.96 -6.73
CA LEU A 487 45.13 9.28 -5.67
C LEU A 487 45.88 8.05 -6.19
N SER A 488 45.25 7.24 -7.04
CA SER A 488 45.85 6.03 -7.62
C SER A 488 47.06 6.37 -8.49
N ALA A 489 46.99 7.44 -9.29
CA ALA A 489 48.12 7.88 -10.09
C ALA A 489 49.34 8.25 -9.23
N LEU A 490 49.13 8.93 -8.09
CA LEU A 490 50.19 9.26 -7.14
C LEU A 490 50.76 7.98 -6.50
N ALA A 491 49.89 7.12 -5.98
CA ALA A 491 50.28 5.89 -5.28
C ALA A 491 51.07 4.92 -6.18
N ILE A 492 50.63 4.76 -7.44
CA ILE A 492 51.30 3.90 -8.43
C ILE A 492 52.72 4.38 -8.73
N GLN A 493 52.94 5.70 -8.85
CA GLN A 493 54.28 6.27 -9.09
C GLN A 493 55.26 5.88 -7.97
N ASP A 494 54.79 5.83 -6.74
CA ASP A 494 55.59 5.52 -5.55
C ASP A 494 55.53 4.04 -5.12
N LYS A 495 54.91 3.18 -5.95
CA LYS A 495 54.71 1.75 -5.66
C LYS A 495 53.95 1.48 -4.36
N ILE A 496 53.01 2.36 -4.01
CA ILE A 496 52.07 2.20 -2.89
C ILE A 496 50.78 1.61 -3.45
N ALA A 497 50.30 0.51 -2.86
CA ALA A 497 49.04 -0.08 -3.25
C ALA A 497 47.86 0.65 -2.61
N ILE A 498 46.73 0.71 -3.31
CA ILE A 498 45.45 1.12 -2.74
C ILE A 498 44.52 -0.07 -2.71
N VAL A 499 43.84 -0.29 -1.58
CA VAL A 499 42.72 -1.23 -1.49
C VAL A 499 41.46 -0.43 -1.19
N GLY A 500 40.43 -0.58 -2.01
CA GLY A 500 39.16 0.12 -1.86
C GLY A 500 38.03 -0.77 -1.36
N ASP A 501 36.93 -0.19 -0.90
CA ASP A 501 35.70 -0.92 -0.52
C ASP A 501 34.59 -0.89 -1.59
N SER A 502 34.97 -0.62 -2.83
CA SER A 502 34.06 -0.54 -3.98
C SER A 502 34.72 -1.10 -5.23
N TYR A 503 33.99 -1.84 -6.07
CA TYR A 503 34.51 -2.28 -7.38
C TYR A 503 34.95 -1.09 -8.25
N GLN A 504 34.31 0.07 -8.09
CA GLN A 504 34.69 1.29 -8.80
C GLN A 504 36.08 1.78 -8.38
N HIS A 505 36.48 1.58 -7.13
CA HIS A 505 37.83 1.95 -6.68
C HIS A 505 38.91 1.17 -7.46
N ALA A 506 38.71 -0.14 -7.65
CA ALA A 506 39.61 -0.95 -8.47
C ALA A 506 39.60 -0.50 -9.94
N LYS A 507 38.42 -0.18 -10.50
CA LYS A 507 38.29 0.37 -11.85
C LYS A 507 39.04 1.69 -12.03
N ASP A 508 39.05 2.54 -11.00
CA ASP A 508 39.70 3.85 -10.98
C ASP A 508 41.17 3.83 -10.57
N GLY A 509 41.79 2.65 -10.51
CA GLY A 509 43.24 2.50 -10.38
C GLY A 509 43.72 1.91 -9.05
N ALA A 510 42.84 1.66 -8.08
CA ALA A 510 43.22 0.87 -6.91
C ALA A 510 43.64 -0.54 -7.32
N LEU A 511 44.54 -1.16 -6.55
CA LEU A 511 45.04 -2.51 -6.86
C LEU A 511 43.88 -3.52 -6.83
N ALA A 512 43.06 -3.43 -5.80
CA ALA A 512 41.93 -4.32 -5.61
C ALA A 512 40.86 -3.68 -4.70
N SER A 513 39.70 -4.32 -4.65
CA SER A 513 38.66 -3.97 -3.70
C SER A 513 37.81 -5.18 -3.32
N ILE A 514 37.17 -5.07 -2.17
CA ILE A 514 36.07 -5.94 -1.74
C ILE A 514 34.92 -5.05 -1.30
N SER A 515 33.72 -5.34 -1.80
CA SER A 515 32.57 -4.45 -1.66
C SER A 515 31.28 -5.23 -1.39
N VAL A 516 30.25 -4.50 -0.98
CA VAL A 516 28.89 -5.03 -0.98
C VAL A 516 28.39 -5.29 -2.40
N ASP A 517 27.37 -6.13 -2.54
CA ASP A 517 26.70 -6.34 -3.81
C ASP A 517 25.77 -5.16 -4.13
N TYR A 518 26.30 -4.17 -4.85
CA TYR A 518 25.55 -2.99 -5.28
C TYR A 518 24.38 -3.33 -6.22
N ASP A 519 24.46 -4.42 -7.00
CA ASP A 519 23.34 -4.87 -7.84
C ASP A 519 22.18 -5.35 -6.95
N ALA A 520 22.49 -6.15 -5.93
CA ALA A 520 21.51 -6.63 -4.96
C ALA A 520 20.92 -5.47 -4.14
N LEU A 521 21.75 -4.51 -3.73
CA LEU A 521 21.33 -3.29 -3.04
C LEU A 521 20.38 -2.45 -3.90
N ALA A 522 20.69 -2.27 -5.18
CA ALA A 522 19.85 -1.52 -6.10
C ALA A 522 18.50 -2.20 -6.36
N ARG A 523 18.49 -3.52 -6.59
CA ARG A 523 17.23 -4.29 -6.70
C ARG A 523 16.41 -4.22 -5.40
N GLY A 524 17.07 -4.40 -4.26
CA GLY A 524 16.44 -4.25 -2.95
C GLY A 524 15.84 -2.87 -2.73
N THR A 525 16.47 -1.82 -3.26
CA THR A 525 15.96 -0.44 -3.21
C THR A 525 14.67 -0.33 -4.02
N GLY A 526 14.62 -0.90 -5.23
CA GLY A 526 13.41 -0.94 -6.05
C GLY A 526 12.25 -1.68 -5.36
N ASP A 527 12.51 -2.83 -4.74
CA ASP A 527 11.51 -3.57 -3.95
C ASP A 527 10.98 -2.73 -2.78
N PHE A 528 11.87 -2.04 -2.07
CA PHE A 528 11.50 -1.21 -0.92
C PHE A 528 10.64 -0.01 -1.36
N VAL A 529 11.08 0.72 -2.39
CA VAL A 529 10.33 1.84 -2.98
C VAL A 529 8.95 1.39 -3.44
N ALA A 530 8.85 0.28 -4.18
CA ALA A 530 7.57 -0.29 -4.60
C ALA A 530 6.65 -0.57 -3.39
N SER A 531 7.17 -1.24 -2.35
CA SER A 531 6.40 -1.57 -1.16
C SER A 531 5.81 -0.33 -0.47
N VAL A 532 6.58 0.77 -0.43
CA VAL A 532 6.18 2.04 0.17
C VAL A 532 5.12 2.74 -0.65
N ILE A 533 5.29 2.78 -1.98
CA ILE A 533 4.29 3.33 -2.90
C ILE A 533 2.96 2.58 -2.76
N ARG A 534 3.00 1.26 -2.59
CA ARG A 534 1.82 0.41 -2.35
C ARG A 534 1.27 0.48 -0.92
N GLY A 535 1.83 1.36 -0.10
CA GLY A 535 1.27 1.79 1.18
C GLY A 535 2.01 1.29 2.41
N ILE A 536 3.05 0.46 2.29
CA ILE A 536 3.79 -0.06 3.45
C ILE A 536 4.58 1.08 4.10
N ASN A 537 4.30 1.38 5.37
CA ASN A 537 5.00 2.44 6.09
C ASN A 537 6.50 2.07 6.22
N PRO A 538 7.43 2.95 5.79
CA PRO A 538 8.87 2.73 5.95
C PRO A 538 9.28 2.40 7.39
N ASP A 539 8.65 3.00 8.41
CA ASP A 539 9.02 2.82 9.82
C ASP A 539 8.80 1.39 10.33
N LEU A 540 7.94 0.62 9.66
CA LEU A 540 7.67 -0.79 9.99
C LEU A 540 8.67 -1.75 9.30
N GLN A 541 9.49 -1.23 8.39
CA GLN A 541 10.45 -2.02 7.63
C GLN A 541 11.85 -1.83 8.20
N LYS A 542 12.53 -2.95 8.49
CA LYS A 542 13.92 -2.94 8.95
C LYS A 542 14.85 -2.46 7.84
N VAL A 543 15.89 -1.73 8.23
CA VAL A 543 17.00 -1.40 7.33
C VAL A 543 17.63 -2.68 6.81
N ARG A 544 17.81 -2.78 5.48
CA ARG A 544 18.42 -3.95 4.84
C ARG A 544 19.92 -3.73 4.67
N THR A 545 20.70 -4.79 4.91
CA THR A 545 22.16 -4.84 4.74
C THR A 545 22.54 -5.95 3.77
N PHE A 546 23.74 -5.86 3.20
CA PHE A 546 24.23 -6.80 2.17
C PHE A 546 25.59 -7.38 2.55
N SER A 547 25.90 -8.57 2.03
CA SER A 547 27.19 -9.22 2.26
C SER A 547 28.33 -8.49 1.55
N THR A 548 29.48 -8.37 2.21
CA THR A 548 30.72 -7.83 1.61
C THR A 548 31.54 -8.96 1.00
N ASN A 549 31.27 -9.30 -0.25
CA ASN A 549 31.90 -10.43 -0.93
C ASN A 549 32.21 -10.17 -2.41
N ILE A 550 31.96 -8.97 -2.92
CA ILE A 550 32.22 -8.62 -4.30
C ILE A 550 33.66 -8.15 -4.45
N VAL A 551 34.50 -9.04 -4.97
CA VAL A 551 35.92 -8.76 -5.21
C VAL A 551 36.13 -8.21 -6.61
N ALA A 552 36.90 -7.12 -6.69
CA ALA A 552 37.42 -6.58 -7.95
C ALA A 552 38.94 -6.44 -7.88
N ILE A 553 39.62 -6.65 -9.01
CA ILE A 553 41.06 -6.48 -9.15
C ILE A 553 41.40 -5.66 -10.38
N ASN A 554 42.55 -4.99 -10.35
CA ASN A 554 43.07 -4.22 -11.48
C ASN A 554 44.43 -4.78 -11.92
N ASN A 555 44.48 -5.36 -13.13
CA ASN A 555 45.67 -6.01 -13.64
C ASN A 555 46.74 -5.00 -14.08
N GLN A 556 46.37 -3.87 -14.67
CA GLN A 556 47.31 -2.81 -15.01
C GLN A 556 47.99 -2.24 -13.76
N THR A 557 47.22 -1.96 -12.71
CA THR A 557 47.77 -1.52 -11.43
C THR A 557 48.67 -2.59 -10.81
N ALA A 558 48.26 -3.87 -10.82
CA ALA A 558 49.09 -4.96 -10.32
C ALA A 558 50.44 -5.04 -11.05
N ASN A 559 50.44 -4.94 -12.38
CA ASN A 559 51.66 -4.90 -13.19
C ASN A 559 52.53 -3.68 -12.84
N ASN A 560 51.92 -2.50 -12.73
CA ASN A 560 52.64 -1.28 -12.34
C ASN A 560 53.21 -1.35 -10.92
N LEU A 561 52.61 -2.13 -10.02
CA LEU A 561 53.10 -2.34 -8.66
C LEU A 561 54.04 -3.56 -8.53
N ASN A 562 54.27 -4.31 -9.61
CA ASN A 562 54.92 -5.63 -9.58
C ASN A 562 54.25 -6.60 -8.57
N PHE A 563 52.94 -6.51 -8.45
CA PHE A 563 52.14 -7.30 -7.51
C PHE A 563 51.57 -8.55 -8.18
N THR A 564 51.68 -9.70 -7.51
CA THR A 564 51.05 -10.95 -7.96
C THR A 564 49.90 -11.30 -7.03
N PHE A 565 48.69 -11.40 -7.58
CA PHE A 565 47.52 -11.78 -6.79
C PHE A 565 47.60 -13.24 -6.31
N PRO A 566 47.21 -13.52 -5.05
CA PRO A 566 46.99 -14.89 -4.60
C PRO A 566 45.92 -15.59 -5.46
N LEU A 567 46.10 -16.89 -5.73
CA LEU A 567 45.15 -17.69 -6.52
C LEU A 567 43.73 -17.70 -5.92
N THR A 568 43.63 -17.58 -4.60
CA THR A 568 42.35 -17.48 -3.87
C THR A 568 41.59 -16.20 -4.23
N ILE A 569 42.28 -15.08 -4.38
CA ILE A 569 41.70 -13.80 -4.86
C ILE A 569 41.26 -13.91 -6.31
N LEU A 570 42.13 -14.42 -7.18
CA LEU A 570 41.85 -14.55 -8.62
C LEU A 570 40.60 -15.39 -8.89
N LYS A 571 40.41 -16.48 -8.15
CA LYS A 571 39.25 -17.35 -8.29
C LYS A 571 37.92 -16.72 -7.85
N ARG A 572 37.95 -15.72 -6.96
CA ARG A 572 36.74 -15.07 -6.42
C ARG A 572 36.49 -13.68 -7.00
N ALA A 573 37.39 -13.16 -7.84
CA ALA A 573 37.22 -11.85 -8.47
C ALA A 573 36.01 -11.86 -9.42
N LYS A 574 34.96 -11.11 -9.06
CA LYS A 574 33.79 -10.88 -9.93
C LYS A 574 34.15 -9.92 -11.06
N TYR A 575 34.98 -8.92 -10.77
CA TYR A 575 35.45 -7.93 -11.75
C TYR A 575 36.97 -7.98 -11.90
N ILE A 576 37.43 -7.95 -13.15
CA ILE A 576 38.85 -7.90 -13.50
C ILE A 576 39.01 -6.75 -14.49
N PHE A 577 39.60 -5.65 -14.01
CA PHE A 577 39.87 -4.47 -14.83
C PHE A 577 41.24 -4.59 -15.51
N PRO A 578 41.34 -4.15 -16.78
CA PRO A 578 42.55 -4.30 -17.58
C PRO A 578 43.74 -3.54 -16.99
#